data_AF-A0A1W9R6X8-F1
#
_entry.id   AF-A0A1W9R6X8-F1
#
_cell.length_a   1.000
_cell.length_b   1.000
_cell.length_c   1.000
_cell.angle_alpha   90.00
_cell.angle_beta   90.00
_cell.angle_gamma   90.00
#
_symmetry.space_group_name_H-M   'P 1'
#
loop_
_entity.id
_entity.type
_entity.pdbx_description
1 polymer ?
#
loop_
_entity_poly.entity_id
_entity_poly.type
_entity_poly.pdbx_seq_one_letter_code
_entity_poly.pdbx_strand_id
1 'polypeptide(L)'
;MLKKDHYIFGLLIGIVFPTAIFGLIFIMNLLLLKTGIAKFYLDKETHLLISLGSNLVPIRYYFVNLTYDKTGRGILLVTFALILFFFAFKDIFIP
;
A
#
# COMPACT_ATOMS: atom_id res chain seq x y z
N MET A 1 9.63 27.49 -2.64
CA MET A 1 8.58 26.65 -3.26
C MET A 1 9.19 25.29 -3.61
N LEU A 2 9.03 24.27 -2.76
CA LEU A 2 9.42 22.90 -3.12
C LEU A 2 8.56 22.46 -4.32
N LYS A 3 9.16 22.19 -5.47
CA LYS A 3 8.48 21.49 -6.56
C LYS A 3 8.19 20.07 -6.03
N LYS A 4 6.94 19.80 -5.65
CA LYS A 4 6.50 18.52 -5.05
C LYS A 4 6.28 17.42 -6.11
N ASP A 5 6.54 17.71 -7.38
CA ASP A 5 6.39 16.79 -8.51
C ASP A 5 7.74 16.20 -8.92
N HIS A 6 8.17 15.16 -8.21
CA HIS A 6 9.41 14.43 -8.50
C HIS A 6 9.24 12.93 -8.20
N TYR A 7 9.88 12.10 -9.00
CA TYR A 7 9.76 10.63 -8.91
C TYR A 7 10.08 10.08 -7.52
N ILE A 8 11.12 10.60 -6.86
CA ILE A 8 11.55 10.16 -5.53
C ILE A 8 10.44 10.35 -4.49
N PHE A 9 9.72 11.47 -4.57
CA PHE A 9 8.59 11.72 -3.67
C PHE A 9 7.46 10.72 -3.90
N GLY A 10 7.19 10.38 -5.18
CA GLY A 10 6.24 9.34 -5.53
C GLY A 10 6.64 7.95 -5.02
N LEU A 11 7.92 7.58 -5.15
CA LEU A 11 8.44 6.32 -4.62
C LEU A 11 8.24 6.22 -3.11
N LEU A 12 8.56 7.29 -2.37
CA LEU A 12 8.38 7.32 -0.92
C LEU A 12 6.89 7.16 -0.54
N ILE A 13 6.00 7.88 -1.20
CA ILE A 13 4.55 7.75 -0.94
C ILE A 13 4.07 6.34 -1.22
N GLY A 14 4.48 5.75 -2.35
CA GLY A 14 4.08 4.41 -2.74
C GLY A 14 4.60 3.30 -1.82
N ILE A 15 5.54 3.58 -0.91
CA ILE A 15 5.99 2.64 0.14
C ILE A 15 5.33 2.99 1.48
N VAL A 16 5.34 4.26 1.86
CA VAL A 16 4.84 4.72 3.17
C VAL A 16 3.33 4.52 3.28
N PHE A 17 2.57 4.87 2.23
CA PHE A 17 1.12 4.77 2.24
C PHE A 17 0.62 3.32 2.45
N PRO A 18 1.03 2.31 1.66
CA PRO A 18 0.55 0.96 1.86
C PRO A 18 1.05 0.35 3.17
N THR A 19 2.26 0.74 3.64
CA THR A 19 2.76 0.33 4.96
C THR A 19 1.90 0.88 6.09
N ALA A 20 1.47 2.14 6.01
CA ALA A 20 0.55 2.74 6.97
C ALA A 20 -0.81 2.04 6.96
N ILE A 21 -1.35 1.73 5.78
CA ILE A 21 -2.60 0.96 5.65
C ILE A 21 -2.46 -0.45 6.22
N PHE A 22 -1.33 -1.12 5.98
CA PHE A 22 -1.05 -2.43 6.58
C PHE A 22 -1.12 -2.37 8.11
N GLY A 23 -0.44 -1.41 8.73
CA GLY A 23 -0.46 -1.20 10.17
C GLY A 23 -1.86 -0.89 10.71
N LEU A 24 -2.64 -0.08 9.99
CA LEU A 24 -4.02 0.25 10.36
C LEU A 24 -4.92 -1.01 10.34
N ILE A 25 -4.87 -1.80 9.27
CA ILE A 25 -5.63 -3.06 9.17
C ILE A 25 -5.18 -4.05 10.26
N PHE A 26 -3.87 -4.10 10.57
CA PHE A 26 -3.34 -4.96 11.64
C PHE A 26 -3.94 -4.61 13.01
N ILE A 27 -3.94 -3.32 13.36
CA ILE A 27 -4.52 -2.85 14.63
C ILE A 27 -6.02 -3.15 14.68
N MET A 28 -6.75 -2.93 13.58
CA MET A 28 -8.18 -3.26 13.49
C MET A 28 -8.42 -4.76 13.71
N ASN A 29 -7.62 -5.63 13.09
CA ASN A 29 -7.71 -7.08 13.29
C ASN A 29 -7.49 -7.46 14.77
N LEU A 30 -6.49 -6.87 15.43
CA LEU A 30 -6.24 -7.13 16.86
C LEU A 30 -7.40 -6.68 17.77
N LEU A 31 -7.99 -5.52 17.49
CA LEU A 31 -9.14 -5.00 18.24
C LEU A 31 -10.38 -5.87 18.06
N LEU A 32 -10.64 -6.31 16.82
CA LEU A 32 -11.76 -7.18 16.49
C LEU A 32 -11.61 -8.58 17.12
N LEU A 33 -10.38 -9.10 17.19
CA LEU A 33 -10.07 -10.35 17.87
C LEU A 33 -10.34 -10.23 19.38
N LYS A 34 -9.85 -9.15 20.00
CA LYS A 34 -10.01 -8.92 21.44
C LYS A 34 -11.47 -8.75 21.87
N THR A 35 -12.30 -8.17 21.00
CA THR A 35 -13.73 -7.94 21.28
C THR A 35 -14.60 -9.16 20.97
N GLY A 36 -14.05 -10.23 20.37
CA GLY A 36 -14.80 -11.43 20.00
C GLY A 36 -15.81 -11.21 18.87
N ILE A 37 -15.74 -10.06 18.19
CA ILE A 37 -16.70 -9.66 17.13
C ILE A 37 -16.35 -10.36 15.81
N ALA A 38 -15.07 -10.59 15.53
CA ALA A 38 -14.65 -11.21 14.26
C ALA A 38 -14.41 -12.72 14.40
N LYS A 39 -15.17 -13.51 13.61
CA LYS A 39 -14.91 -14.94 13.36
C LYS A 39 -13.89 -15.20 12.24
N PHE A 40 -13.68 -14.21 11.37
CA PHE A 40 -12.81 -14.32 10.19
C PHE A 40 -11.66 -13.33 10.31
N TYR A 41 -10.43 -13.84 10.25
CA TYR A 41 -9.23 -13.04 10.14
C TYR A 41 -8.91 -12.84 8.65
N LEU A 42 -8.40 -11.66 8.29
CA LEU A 42 -7.70 -11.51 7.01
C LEU A 42 -6.43 -12.35 7.10
N ASP A 43 -6.30 -13.34 6.22
CA ASP A 43 -5.05 -14.05 6.07
C ASP A 43 -3.93 -13.07 5.67
N LYS A 44 -2.68 -13.46 5.92
CA LYS A 44 -1.52 -12.58 5.72
C LYS A 44 -1.38 -12.15 4.26
N GLU A 45 -1.72 -13.02 3.31
CA GLU A 45 -1.63 -12.71 1.87
C GLU A 45 -2.65 -11.64 1.51
N THR A 46 -3.92 -11.86 1.87
CA THR A 46 -5.00 -10.91 1.58
C THR A 46 -4.76 -9.57 2.27
N HIS A 47 -4.30 -9.56 3.52
CA HIS A 47 -3.94 -8.34 4.24
C HIS A 47 -2.86 -7.55 3.49
N LEU A 48 -1.78 -8.23 3.08
CA LEU A 48 -0.66 -7.58 2.39
C LEU A 48 -1.10 -7.06 1.00
N LEU A 49 -1.85 -7.85 0.24
CA LEU A 49 -2.38 -7.45 -1.07
C LEU A 49 -3.34 -6.26 -0.99
N ILE A 50 -4.26 -6.23 -0.03
CA ILE A 50 -5.15 -5.08 0.20
C ILE A 50 -4.32 -3.84 0.54
N SER A 51 -3.29 -4.01 1.37
CA SER A 51 -2.41 -2.91 1.76
C SER A 51 -1.66 -2.34 0.56
N LEU A 52 -1.08 -3.19 -0.29
CA LEU A 52 -0.45 -2.74 -1.55
C LEU A 52 -1.46 -2.11 -2.52
N GLY A 53 -2.64 -2.72 -2.66
CA GLY A 53 -3.73 -2.20 -3.50
C GLY A 53 -4.24 -0.83 -3.08
N SER A 54 -4.06 -0.45 -1.80
CA SER A 54 -4.41 0.87 -1.30
C SER A 54 -3.68 2.01 -2.03
N ASN A 55 -2.53 1.74 -2.67
CA ASN A 55 -1.81 2.71 -3.51
C ASN A 55 -2.64 3.26 -4.68
N LEU A 56 -3.72 2.59 -5.09
CA LEU A 56 -4.65 3.13 -6.08
C LEU A 56 -5.24 4.48 -5.64
N VAL A 57 -5.40 4.70 -4.33
CA VAL A 57 -5.90 5.95 -3.76
C VAL A 57 -4.92 7.12 -4.01
N PRO A 58 -3.65 7.07 -3.54
CA PRO A 58 -2.70 8.12 -3.84
C PRO A 58 -2.40 8.23 -5.34
N ILE A 59 -2.36 7.14 -6.10
CA ILE A 59 -2.21 7.20 -7.57
C ILE A 59 -3.28 8.12 -8.18
N ARG A 60 -4.55 7.88 -7.87
CA ARG A 60 -5.66 8.71 -8.38
C ARG A 60 -5.52 10.15 -7.91
N TYR A 61 -5.23 10.37 -6.63
CA TYR A 61 -5.11 11.72 -6.08
C TYR A 61 -3.99 12.53 -6.74
N TYR A 62 -2.81 11.93 -6.95
CA TYR A 62 -1.67 12.63 -7.55
C TYR A 62 -1.83 12.86 -9.06
N PHE A 63 -2.43 11.93 -9.81
CA PHE A 63 -2.68 12.13 -11.25
C PHE A 63 -3.86 13.06 -11.52
N VAL A 64 -4.99 12.87 -10.84
CA VAL A 64 -6.26 13.54 -11.19
C VAL A 64 -6.44 14.85 -10.45
N ASN A 65 -6.17 14.89 -9.14
CA ASN A 65 -6.45 16.07 -8.31
C ASN A 65 -5.28 17.06 -8.29
N LEU A 66 -4.05 16.56 -8.17
CA LEU A 66 -2.86 17.41 -8.08
C LEU A 66 -2.15 17.61 -9.42
N THR A 67 -2.47 16.80 -10.43
CA THR A 67 -1.81 16.79 -11.75
C THR A 67 -0.28 16.70 -11.67
N TYR A 68 0.23 15.98 -10.66
CA TYR A 68 1.65 15.75 -10.42
C TYR A 68 2.08 14.44 -11.09
N ASP A 69 2.32 14.51 -12.41
CA ASP A 69 2.59 13.36 -13.25
C ASP A 69 3.82 12.55 -12.81
N LYS A 70 4.91 13.19 -12.38
CA LYS A 70 6.14 12.48 -12.00
C LYS A 70 5.95 11.75 -10.68
N THR A 71 5.30 12.40 -9.72
CA THR A 71 4.97 11.77 -8.43
C THR A 71 3.98 10.62 -8.64
N GLY A 72 2.91 10.80 -9.42
CA GLY A 72 1.95 9.75 -9.75
C GLY A 72 2.62 8.53 -10.42
N ARG A 73 3.51 8.77 -11.39
CA ARG A 73 4.30 7.70 -12.03
C ARG A 73 5.26 7.01 -11.07
N GLY A 74 5.86 7.74 -10.14
CA GLY A 74 6.70 7.17 -9.08
C GLY A 74 5.94 6.22 -8.18
N ILE A 75 4.75 6.61 -7.71
CA ILE A 75 3.87 5.75 -6.90
C ILE A 75 3.47 4.50 -7.71
N LEU A 76 3.07 4.68 -8.96
CA LEU A 76 2.66 3.58 -9.84
C LEU A 76 3.80 2.57 -10.04
N LEU A 77 5.01 3.04 -10.34
CA LEU A 77 6.19 2.20 -10.55
C LEU A 77 6.49 1.35 -9.32
N VAL A 78 6.51 1.96 -8.13
CA VAL A 78 6.78 1.23 -6.89
C VAL A 78 5.65 0.26 -6.56
N THR A 79 4.40 0.59 -6.87
CA THR A 79 3.25 -0.29 -6.65
C THR A 79 3.39 -1.56 -7.48
N PHE A 80 3.70 -1.44 -8.76
CA PHE A 80 3.98 -2.59 -9.61
C PHE A 80 5.18 -3.39 -9.13
N ALA A 81 6.28 -2.72 -8.76
CA ALA A 81 7.46 -3.41 -8.23
C ALA A 81 7.16 -4.21 -6.96
N LEU A 82 6.40 -3.64 -6.01
CA LEU A 82 6.01 -4.30 -4.77
C LEU A 82 5.06 -5.47 -5.02
N ILE A 83 4.10 -5.34 -5.94
CA ILE A 83 3.19 -6.44 -6.30
C ILE A 83 3.97 -7.59 -6.96
N LEU A 84 4.86 -7.28 -7.90
CA LEU A 84 5.71 -8.29 -8.55
C LEU A 84 6.63 -8.95 -7.53
N PHE A 85 7.23 -8.18 -6.63
CA PHE A 85 8.04 -8.71 -5.54
C PHE A 85 7.22 -9.63 -4.63
N PHE A 86 6.00 -9.22 -4.25
CA PHE A 86 5.11 -10.07 -3.47
C PHE A 86 4.87 -11.41 -4.17
N PHE A 87 4.44 -11.41 -5.43
CA PHE A 87 4.18 -12.67 -6.13
C PHE A 87 5.44 -13.52 -6.38
N ALA A 88 6.60 -12.88 -6.62
CA ALA A 88 7.85 -13.60 -6.85
C ALA A 88 8.40 -14.28 -5.59
N PHE A 89 8.10 -13.74 -4.40
CA PHE A 89 8.65 -14.21 -3.14
C PHE A 89 7.61 -14.69 -2.12
N LYS A 90 6.31 -14.69 -2.45
CA LYS A 90 5.25 -15.03 -1.49
C LYS A 90 5.47 -16.39 -0.84
N ASP A 91 5.88 -17.40 -1.61
CA ASP A 91 6.06 -18.77 -1.13
C ASP A 91 7.29 -18.91 -0.19
N ILE A 92 8.21 -17.93 -0.23
CA ILE A 92 9.37 -17.87 0.67
C ILE A 92 8.98 -17.18 1.98
N PHE A 93 8.15 -16.13 1.93
CA PHE A 93 7.79 -15.31 3.09
C PHE A 93 6.54 -15.80 3.83
N ILE A 94 5.66 -16.53 3.14
CA ILE A 94 4.39 -17.06 3.64
C ILE A 94 4.36 -18.55 3.25
N PRO A 95 5.03 -19.42 4.03
CA PRO A 95 5.02 -20.86 3.79
C PRO A 95 3.69 -21.53 4.19
#